data_AF-A0A535L0E6-F1
#
_entry.id   AF-A0A535L0E6-F1
#
_cell.length_a   1.000
_cell.length_b   1.000
_cell.length_c   1.000
_cell.angle_alpha   90.00
_cell.angle_beta   90.00
_cell.angle_gamma   90.00
#
_symmetry.space_group_name_H-M   'P 1'
#
loop_
_entity.id
_entity.type
_entity.pdbx_description
1 polymer ?
#
loop_
_entity_poly.entity_id
_entity_poly.type
_entity_poly.pdbx_seq_one_letter_code
_entity_poly.pdbx_strand_id
1 'polypeptide(L)'
;MFATGYGNMWRLVHRADEAFINIEPVEAVIHDALHDEMSLQNSTLKNKEDLLKKLRSAVKTLDRRAATYLSQQPPQEDDADISNLNTPLVKYDRYKDKRKTSVNWLPKFASFFTVFKEHSEPTPEQQPNQNDVKPENHGNTFSDDINIKTQARTIIREVRFALHQFRDDRWEKLVRVRNHLVRMTILTGITLFALVEFAIIADTKVETLKAATFYYLIGAIVGLFSRLYDQAKADTSIDDFRLAAVRLLAAPLYSGLAAIGGVVIVQRAILTKTNVFDLSLTNILIAAVFGLTPSLFSNAIQKEADQYKTDLKSTS
;
A
#
# COMPACT_ATOMS: atom_id res chain seq x y z
N MET A 1 14.84 11.79 -7.48
CA MET A 1 14.87 12.63 -6.27
C MET A 1 13.46 13.00 -5.75
N PHE A 2 12.36 12.48 -6.29
CA PHE A 2 10.99 12.92 -5.95
C PHE A 2 10.21 12.02 -4.95
N ALA A 3 10.81 10.99 -4.38
CA ALA A 3 10.06 9.98 -3.61
C ALA A 3 10.15 10.10 -2.08
N THR A 4 11.22 10.70 -1.54
CA THR A 4 11.43 10.79 -0.09
C THR A 4 10.58 11.86 0.59
N GLY A 5 10.24 12.94 -0.12
CA GLY A 5 9.38 14.01 0.41
C GLY A 5 7.95 13.56 0.73
N TYR A 6 7.40 12.64 -0.07
CA TYR A 6 6.05 12.11 0.13
C TYR A 6 5.93 11.32 1.44
N GLY A 7 6.91 10.47 1.77
CA GLY A 7 6.89 9.68 3.00
C GLY A 7 6.97 10.54 4.26
N ASN A 8 7.74 11.64 4.22
CA ASN A 8 7.79 12.57 5.34
C ASN A 8 6.50 13.37 5.51
N MET A 9 5.88 13.80 4.41
CA MET A 9 4.61 14.53 4.46
C MET A 9 3.46 13.65 4.94
N TRP A 10 3.41 12.39 4.51
CA TRP A 10 2.40 11.43 4.94
C TRP A 10 2.49 11.09 6.43
N ARG A 11 3.73 10.96 6.95
CA ARG A 11 3.97 10.76 8.38
C ARG A 11 3.53 11.95 9.24
N LEU A 12 3.62 13.17 8.70
CA LEU A 12 3.11 14.37 9.38
C LEU A 12 1.58 14.38 9.44
N VAL A 13 0.90 13.96 8.37
CA VAL A 13 -0.56 13.83 8.34
C VAL A 13 -1.03 12.78 9.34
N HIS A 14 -0.45 11.57 9.32
CA HIS A 14 -0.76 10.53 10.30
C HIS A 14 -0.57 10.98 11.75
N ARG A 15 0.51 11.73 12.01
CA ARG A 15 0.78 12.27 13.34
C ARG A 15 -0.22 13.36 13.76
N ALA A 16 -0.75 14.13 12.81
CA ALA A 16 -1.82 15.08 13.05
C ALA A 16 -3.14 14.34 13.36
N ASP A 17 -3.48 13.31 12.59
CA ASP A 17 -4.68 12.47 12.79
C ASP A 17 -4.67 11.77 14.17
N GLU A 18 -3.50 11.28 14.60
CA GLU A 18 -3.33 10.70 15.94
C GLU A 18 -3.49 11.72 17.08
N ALA A 19 -3.13 12.98 16.83
CA ALA A 19 -3.30 14.06 17.81
C ALA A 19 -4.76 14.52 17.90
N PHE A 20 -5.53 14.41 16.80
CA PHE A 20 -6.95 14.78 16.76
C PHE A 20 -7.85 13.89 17.62
N ILE A 21 -7.47 12.64 17.90
CA ILE A 21 -8.22 11.73 18.81
C ILE A 21 -8.51 12.35 20.19
N ASN A 22 -7.64 13.26 20.65
CA ASN A 22 -7.80 13.92 21.94
C ASN A 22 -8.82 15.08 21.91
N ILE A 23 -9.11 15.62 20.73
CA ILE A 23 -9.94 16.82 20.53
C ILE A 23 -11.28 16.46 19.88
N GLU A 24 -11.36 15.30 19.21
CA GLU A 24 -12.55 14.82 18.52
C GLU A 24 -13.69 14.39 19.46
N PRO A 25 -14.95 14.55 19.01
CA PRO A 25 -16.11 14.03 19.71
C PRO A 25 -16.04 12.50 19.80
N VAL A 26 -16.57 11.93 20.87
CA VAL A 26 -16.45 10.50 21.19
C VAL A 26 -17.05 9.63 20.08
N GLU A 27 -18.10 10.11 19.42
CA GLU A 27 -18.78 9.47 18.31
C GLU A 27 -17.86 9.31 17.09
N ALA A 28 -17.07 10.34 16.77
CA ALA A 28 -16.09 10.30 15.69
C ALA A 28 -15.00 9.27 15.99
N VAL A 29 -14.45 9.27 17.22
CA VAL A 29 -13.42 8.32 17.65
C VAL A 29 -13.91 6.86 17.59
N ILE A 30 -15.18 6.61 17.90
CA ILE A 30 -15.80 5.27 17.83
C ILE A 30 -15.98 4.82 16.37
N HIS A 31 -16.49 5.70 15.49
CA HIS A 31 -16.61 5.42 14.05
C HIS A 31 -15.25 5.02 13.46
N ASP A 32 -14.24 5.78 13.83
CA ASP A 32 -12.86 5.59 13.42
C ASP A 32 -12.25 4.30 13.96
N ALA A 33 -12.53 3.95 15.22
CA ALA A 33 -12.15 2.67 15.81
C ALA A 33 -12.79 1.47 15.11
N LEU A 34 -14.03 1.60 14.61
CA LEU A 34 -14.69 0.55 13.83
C LEU A 34 -13.95 0.29 12.51
N HIS A 35 -13.49 1.35 11.84
CA HIS A 35 -12.68 1.22 10.64
C HIS A 35 -11.31 0.59 10.92
N ASP A 36 -10.68 0.98 12.03
CA ASP A 36 -9.40 0.42 12.47
C ASP A 36 -9.53 -1.07 12.83
N GLU A 37 -10.65 -1.51 13.41
CA GLU A 37 -10.90 -2.93 13.64
C GLU A 37 -11.02 -3.74 12.35
N MET A 38 -11.81 -3.28 11.38
CA MET A 38 -11.91 -3.96 10.08
C MET A 38 -10.55 -4.07 9.39
N SER A 39 -9.72 -3.04 9.54
CA SER A 39 -8.35 -3.02 9.04
C SER A 39 -7.44 -4.01 9.77
N LEU A 40 -7.56 -4.12 11.10
CA LEU A 40 -6.79 -5.06 11.93
C LEU A 40 -7.19 -6.52 11.68
N GLN A 41 -8.48 -6.82 11.53
CA GLN A 41 -9.00 -8.17 11.25
C GLN A 41 -8.41 -8.73 9.95
N ASN A 42 -8.29 -7.89 8.93
CA ASN A 42 -7.73 -8.25 7.63
C ASN A 42 -6.19 -8.09 7.55
N SER A 43 -5.54 -7.73 8.65
CA SER A 43 -4.09 -7.47 8.67
C SER A 43 -3.24 -8.73 8.91
N THR A 44 -2.01 -8.70 8.40
CA THR A 44 -0.97 -9.70 8.68
C THR A 44 -0.08 -9.30 9.87
N LEU A 45 -0.53 -8.38 10.72
CA LEU A 45 0.19 -7.92 11.91
C LEU A 45 0.40 -9.07 12.91
N LYS A 46 1.64 -9.24 13.39
CA LYS A 46 1.99 -10.30 14.34
C LYS A 46 1.24 -10.17 15.68
N ASN A 47 1.00 -8.94 16.11
CA ASN A 47 0.30 -8.60 17.36
C ASN A 47 -1.17 -8.22 17.13
N LYS A 48 -1.78 -8.60 16.01
CA LYS A 48 -3.17 -8.21 15.66
C LYS A 48 -4.18 -8.53 16.78
N GLU A 49 -4.04 -9.70 17.42
CA GLU A 49 -4.98 -10.14 18.45
C GLU A 49 -4.87 -9.32 19.75
N ASP A 50 -3.65 -8.88 20.08
CA ASP A 50 -3.41 -7.98 21.21
C ASP A 50 -4.00 -6.59 20.93
N LEU A 51 -3.78 -6.07 19.72
CA LEU A 51 -4.32 -4.78 19.28
C LEU A 51 -5.85 -4.78 19.21
N LEU A 52 -6.48 -5.85 18.73
CA LEU A 52 -7.93 -6.02 18.72
C LEU A 52 -8.50 -6.04 20.15
N LYS A 53 -7.85 -6.77 21.07
CA LYS A 53 -8.26 -6.79 22.49
C LYS A 53 -8.16 -5.43 23.14
N LYS A 54 -7.07 -4.71 22.91
CA LYS A 54 -6.86 -3.33 23.39
C LYS A 54 -7.91 -2.38 22.84
N LEU A 55 -8.17 -2.41 21.53
CA LEU A 55 -9.16 -1.57 20.85
C LEU A 55 -10.58 -1.80 21.38
N ARG A 56 -11.01 -3.07 21.45
CA ARG A 56 -12.34 -3.44 21.98
C ARG A 56 -12.52 -3.05 23.43
N SER A 57 -11.47 -3.19 24.25
CA SER A 57 -11.51 -2.79 25.66
C SER A 57 -11.60 -1.27 25.81
N ALA A 58 -10.84 -0.51 25.02
CA ALA A 58 -10.88 0.94 25.06
C ALA A 58 -12.23 1.51 24.59
N VAL A 59 -12.81 0.97 23.52
CA VAL A 59 -14.13 1.42 23.05
C VAL A 59 -15.23 1.05 24.05
N LYS A 60 -15.17 -0.12 24.68
CA LYS A 60 -16.10 -0.51 25.76
C LYS A 60 -16.05 0.45 26.95
N THR A 61 -14.89 1.03 27.22
CA THR A 61 -14.68 2.04 28.26
C THR A 61 -15.22 3.42 27.87
N LEU A 62 -15.22 3.77 26.58
CA LEU A 62 -15.80 5.02 26.07
C LEU A 62 -17.33 4.95 25.94
N ASP A 63 -17.83 3.87 25.34
CA ASP A 63 -19.25 3.59 25.21
C ASP A 63 -19.50 2.08 25.24
N ARG A 64 -20.22 1.63 26.27
CA ARG A 64 -20.58 0.23 26.48
C ARG A 64 -21.47 -0.34 25.36
N ARG A 65 -22.25 0.52 24.66
CA ARG A 65 -23.10 0.14 23.53
C ARG A 65 -22.31 0.01 22.23
N ALA A 66 -21.31 0.88 22.03
CA ALA A 66 -20.46 0.87 20.84
C ALA A 66 -19.64 -0.42 20.70
N ALA A 67 -19.22 -1.02 21.82
CA ALA A 67 -18.47 -2.27 21.84
C ALA A 67 -19.20 -3.47 21.19
N THR A 68 -20.53 -3.42 21.11
CA THR A 68 -21.35 -4.45 20.44
C THR A 68 -21.08 -4.47 18.93
N TYR A 69 -20.89 -3.29 18.32
CA TYR A 69 -20.66 -3.13 16.87
C TYR A 69 -19.24 -3.50 16.42
N LEU A 70 -18.30 -3.57 17.35
CA LEU A 70 -16.93 -4.01 17.10
C LEU A 70 -16.84 -5.54 16.94
N SER A 71 -17.63 -6.28 17.72
CA SER A 71 -17.55 -7.75 17.77
C SER A 71 -18.42 -8.45 16.70
N GLN A 72 -19.31 -7.70 16.05
CA GLN A 72 -20.25 -8.22 15.06
C GLN A 72 -20.07 -7.44 13.76
N GLN A 73 -19.93 -8.17 12.64
CA GLN A 73 -20.31 -7.63 11.33
C GLN A 73 -21.75 -7.12 11.47
N PRO A 74 -22.13 -5.96 10.90
CA PRO A 74 -23.41 -5.30 11.20
C PRO A 74 -24.53 -6.33 11.20
N PRO A 75 -25.44 -6.31 12.19
CA PRO A 75 -26.52 -7.28 12.26
C PRO A 75 -27.12 -7.39 10.86
N GLN A 76 -27.08 -8.59 10.26
CA GLN A 76 -28.08 -8.88 9.24
C GLN A 76 -29.40 -8.52 9.92
N GLU A 77 -30.17 -7.65 9.29
CA GLU A 77 -31.51 -7.29 9.76
C GLU A 77 -32.23 -8.62 9.96
N ASP A 78 -32.23 -9.12 11.20
CA ASP A 78 -33.04 -10.25 11.60
C ASP A 78 -34.46 -9.84 11.24
N ASP A 79 -35.09 -10.68 10.43
CA ASP A 79 -36.43 -10.54 9.91
C ASP A 79 -37.40 -10.16 11.04
N ALA A 80 -37.52 -8.85 11.29
CA ALA A 80 -38.39 -8.31 12.29
C ALA A 80 -39.82 -8.47 11.77
N ASP A 81 -40.42 -9.59 12.16
CA ASP A 81 -41.85 -9.85 12.30
C ASP A 81 -42.75 -8.79 11.66
N ILE A 82 -42.89 -8.86 10.33
CA ILE A 82 -43.79 -8.02 9.54
C ILE A 82 -45.22 -8.58 9.57
N SER A 83 -45.69 -9.08 10.72
CA SER A 83 -47.05 -9.61 10.85
C SER A 83 -48.06 -8.62 11.44
N ASN A 84 -47.62 -7.48 12.00
CA ASN A 84 -48.56 -6.51 12.57
C ASN A 84 -48.07 -5.06 12.50
N LEU A 85 -48.26 -4.37 11.37
CA LEU A 85 -48.44 -2.91 11.37
C LEU A 85 -49.17 -2.48 10.08
N ASN A 86 -50.50 -2.43 10.14
CA ASN A 86 -51.32 -1.73 9.16
C ASN A 86 -51.05 -0.22 9.26
N THR A 87 -50.09 0.27 8.48
CA THR A 87 -49.84 1.71 8.31
C THR A 87 -49.48 1.95 6.85
N PRO A 88 -50.09 2.94 6.16
CA PRO A 88 -49.93 3.10 4.73
C PRO A 88 -48.48 3.45 4.37
N LEU A 89 -47.97 2.72 3.38
CA LEU A 89 -46.62 2.82 2.82
C LEU A 89 -46.28 4.28 2.44
N VAL A 90 -45.38 4.91 3.20
CA VAL A 90 -44.62 6.06 2.69
C VAL A 90 -43.55 5.50 1.77
N LYS A 91 -43.80 5.66 0.47
CA LYS A 91 -42.94 5.27 -0.64
C LYS A 91 -41.59 5.98 -0.54
N TYR A 92 -40.54 5.30 -0.10
CA TYR A 92 -39.17 5.77 -0.29
C TYR A 92 -38.75 5.47 -1.73
N ASP A 93 -38.69 6.53 -2.55
CA ASP A 93 -38.21 6.46 -3.91
C ASP A 93 -36.71 6.09 -3.93
N ARG A 94 -36.44 4.97 -4.60
CA ARG A 94 -35.12 4.45 -4.92
C ARG A 94 -34.34 5.50 -5.72
N TYR A 95 -33.43 6.23 -5.07
CA TYR A 95 -32.52 7.14 -5.76
C TYR A 95 -31.53 6.32 -6.59
N LYS A 96 -31.79 6.31 -7.90
CA LYS A 96 -30.96 5.70 -8.93
C LYS A 96 -29.97 6.76 -9.40
N ASP A 97 -28.78 6.83 -8.80
CA ASP A 97 -27.74 7.74 -9.31
C ASP A 97 -26.71 7.03 -10.17
N LYS A 98 -26.47 7.65 -11.32
CA LYS A 98 -25.63 7.21 -12.42
C LYS A 98 -24.18 7.56 -12.10
N ARG A 99 -23.27 6.64 -12.40
CA ARG A 99 -21.84 6.95 -12.52
C ARG A 99 -21.64 8.20 -13.39
N LYS A 100 -21.08 9.25 -12.81
CA LYS A 100 -20.16 10.17 -13.49
C LYS A 100 -18.88 10.28 -12.68
N THR A 101 -17.85 9.77 -13.31
CA THR A 101 -16.43 10.05 -13.10
C THR A 101 -16.15 11.56 -13.02
N SER A 102 -15.11 11.90 -12.25
CA SER A 102 -14.51 13.23 -11.96
C SER A 102 -15.08 13.98 -10.76
N VAL A 103 -14.47 13.81 -9.58
CA VAL A 103 -14.55 14.79 -8.48
C VAL A 103 -13.18 14.87 -7.80
N ASN A 104 -12.68 16.10 -7.69
CA ASN A 104 -11.35 16.52 -7.29
C ASN A 104 -11.21 16.50 -5.76
N TRP A 105 -10.19 15.81 -5.21
CA TRP A 105 -10.00 15.70 -3.75
C TRP A 105 -9.12 16.80 -3.11
N LEU A 106 -9.16 18.01 -3.68
CA LEU A 106 -8.69 19.27 -3.07
C LEU A 106 -9.60 20.38 -3.66
N PRO A 107 -10.07 21.43 -2.94
CA PRO A 107 -9.51 22.03 -1.71
C PRO A 107 -10.54 22.42 -0.61
N LYS A 108 -10.08 22.68 0.62
CA LYS A 108 -10.52 23.77 1.54
C LYS A 108 -9.71 23.73 2.86
N PHE A 109 -8.42 24.06 2.80
CA PHE A 109 -7.59 24.33 3.99
C PHE A 109 -6.97 25.73 4.00
N ALA A 110 -7.54 26.66 3.25
CA ALA A 110 -7.10 28.05 3.21
C ALA A 110 -8.08 28.96 3.96
N SER A 111 -8.04 28.95 5.31
CA SER A 111 -8.55 30.07 6.13
C SER A 111 -8.19 30.03 7.63
N PHE A 112 -7.37 29.10 8.13
CA PHE A 112 -7.10 28.99 9.58
C PHE A 112 -5.81 29.67 10.09
N PHE A 113 -5.02 30.33 9.23
CA PHE A 113 -3.81 31.04 9.65
C PHE A 113 -3.94 32.56 9.59
N THR A 114 -4.78 33.13 10.46
CA THR A 114 -4.72 34.52 10.94
C THR A 114 -5.49 34.51 12.27
N VAL A 115 -4.92 34.65 13.45
CA VAL A 115 -4.21 35.80 14.00
C VAL A 115 -3.56 35.34 15.32
N PHE A 116 -2.28 35.65 15.52
CA PHE A 116 -1.63 35.64 16.84
C PHE A 116 -1.18 37.08 17.10
N LYS A 117 -1.70 37.74 18.16
CA LYS A 117 -1.08 38.95 18.73
C LYS A 117 -1.48 39.20 20.19
N GLU A 118 -0.47 39.05 21.05
CA GLU A 118 -0.06 39.74 22.29
C GLU A 118 -0.99 40.49 23.28
N HIS A 119 -0.60 40.29 24.57
CA HIS A 119 -0.70 41.13 25.80
C HIS A 119 -2.09 41.21 26.48
N SER A 120 -2.28 41.11 27.80
CA SER A 120 -1.45 41.56 28.95
C SER A 120 -1.86 40.93 30.31
N GLU A 121 -0.98 41.05 31.31
CA GLU A 121 -1.07 40.68 32.73
C GLU A 121 -2.24 41.28 33.57
N PRO A 122 -2.47 40.81 34.83
CA PRO A 122 -3.77 40.81 35.52
C PRO A 122 -3.92 41.81 36.69
N THR A 123 -5.09 41.74 37.39
CA THR A 123 -5.38 42.09 38.84
C THR A 123 -6.33 43.31 39.02
N PRO A 124 -7.15 43.46 40.09
CA PRO A 124 -7.50 42.57 41.23
C PRO A 124 -9.03 42.41 41.55
N GLU A 125 -9.30 41.60 42.59
CA GLU A 125 -10.44 41.69 43.54
C GLU A 125 -11.80 41.11 43.07
N GLN A 126 -12.55 40.32 43.85
CA GLN A 126 -12.67 40.12 45.30
C GLN A 126 -13.21 38.69 45.58
N GLN A 127 -12.66 38.02 46.59
CA GLN A 127 -13.37 36.95 47.31
C GLN A 127 -14.50 37.57 48.15
N PRO A 128 -15.59 36.81 48.38
CA PRO A 128 -15.99 36.70 49.77
C PRO A 128 -16.29 35.27 50.20
N ASN A 129 -15.67 34.96 51.33
CA ASN A 129 -16.26 34.33 52.50
C ASN A 129 -16.37 32.80 52.51
N GLN A 130 -15.38 32.24 53.19
CA GLN A 130 -15.34 30.94 53.80
C GLN A 130 -16.34 30.89 54.97
N ASN A 131 -17.42 30.12 54.83
CA ASN A 131 -18.18 29.60 55.96
C ASN A 131 -18.48 28.12 55.73
N ASP A 132 -17.83 27.31 56.56
CA ASP A 132 -18.15 25.95 57.01
C ASP A 132 -19.25 25.19 56.25
N VAL A 133 -18.82 24.31 55.33
CA VAL A 133 -19.57 23.11 54.97
C VAL A 133 -18.62 21.90 55.01
N LYS A 134 -18.95 20.99 55.92
CA LYS A 134 -18.48 19.60 56.09
C LYS A 134 -18.19 18.92 54.73
N PRO A 135 -17.14 18.10 54.58
CA PRO A 135 -16.77 17.56 53.27
C PRO A 135 -17.80 16.52 52.83
N GLU A 136 -18.70 16.91 51.94
CA GLU A 136 -19.49 15.95 51.16
C GLU A 136 -18.61 15.41 50.02
N ASN A 137 -18.37 14.11 50.08
CA ASN A 137 -17.55 13.33 49.18
C ASN A 137 -18.24 13.20 47.80
N HIS A 138 -18.20 14.27 47.01
CA HIS A 138 -18.71 14.30 45.63
C HIS A 138 -17.64 14.77 44.61
N GLY A 139 -16.35 14.60 44.93
CA GLY A 139 -15.23 15.12 44.12
C GLY A 139 -14.58 14.15 43.14
N ASN A 140 -14.94 12.86 43.16
CA ASN A 140 -14.10 11.83 42.55
C ASN A 140 -14.67 11.33 41.22
N THR A 141 -15.99 11.27 41.06
CA THR A 141 -16.63 10.61 39.90
C THR A 141 -16.38 11.33 38.57
N PHE A 142 -16.36 12.66 38.54
CA PHE A 142 -16.11 13.43 37.31
C PHE A 142 -14.63 13.35 36.89
N SER A 143 -13.72 13.47 37.85
CA SER A 143 -12.28 13.35 37.66
C SER A 143 -11.89 11.95 37.20
N ASP A 144 -12.51 10.92 37.78
CA ASP A 144 -12.32 9.52 37.42
C ASP A 144 -12.86 9.22 36.02
N ASP A 145 -14.05 9.72 35.66
CA ASP A 145 -14.62 9.57 34.30
C ASP A 145 -13.75 10.22 33.21
N ILE A 146 -13.22 11.43 33.48
CA ILE A 146 -12.27 12.10 32.57
C ILE A 146 -10.98 11.29 32.43
N ASN A 147 -10.45 10.75 33.54
CA ASN A 147 -9.23 9.94 33.52
C ASN A 147 -9.42 8.65 32.72
N ILE A 148 -10.55 7.97 32.94
CA ILE A 148 -10.94 6.73 32.26
C ILE A 148 -11.13 6.96 30.75
N LYS A 149 -11.82 8.04 30.35
CA LYS A 149 -12.00 8.40 28.92
C LYS A 149 -10.68 8.80 28.25
N THR A 150 -9.81 9.50 28.98
CA THR A 150 -8.47 9.88 28.48
C THR A 150 -7.58 8.64 28.30
N GLN A 151 -7.64 7.69 29.24
CA GLN A 151 -6.94 6.41 29.13
C GLN A 151 -7.42 5.60 27.93
N ALA A 152 -8.74 5.53 27.71
CA ALA A 152 -9.30 4.83 26.55
C ALA A 152 -8.89 5.47 25.22
N ARG A 153 -8.95 6.81 25.10
CA ARG A 153 -8.44 7.53 23.93
C ARG A 153 -6.95 7.29 23.68
N THR A 154 -6.15 7.20 24.74
CA THR A 154 -4.71 6.88 24.64
C THR A 154 -4.48 5.50 24.03
N ILE A 155 -5.27 4.51 24.43
CA ILE A 155 -5.19 3.14 23.89
C ILE A 155 -5.61 3.10 22.42
N ILE A 156 -6.69 3.82 22.04
CA ILE A 156 -7.10 3.93 20.63
C ILE A 156 -6.00 4.59 19.79
N ARG A 157 -5.35 5.63 20.32
CA ARG A 157 -4.20 6.26 19.67
C ARG A 157 -3.03 5.30 19.46
N GLU A 158 -2.71 4.47 20.46
CA GLU A 158 -1.66 3.44 20.33
C GLU A 158 -1.98 2.44 19.22
N VAL A 159 -3.24 1.99 19.14
CA VAL A 159 -3.69 1.07 18.09
C VAL A 159 -3.60 1.70 16.70
N ARG A 160 -4.07 2.95 16.55
CA ARG A 160 -3.98 3.70 15.29
C ARG A 160 -2.53 3.93 14.87
N PHE A 161 -1.68 4.33 15.81
CA PHE A 161 -0.25 4.50 15.57
C PHE A 161 0.39 3.20 15.06
N ALA A 162 0.09 2.06 15.70
CA ALA A 162 0.62 0.77 15.27
C ALA A 162 0.17 0.39 13.85
N LEU A 163 -1.08 0.69 13.49
CA LEU A 163 -1.62 0.45 12.14
C LEU A 163 -0.96 1.37 11.10
N HIS A 164 -0.86 2.67 11.40
CA HIS A 164 -0.18 3.65 10.55
C HIS A 164 1.29 3.33 10.34
N GLN A 165 2.01 2.98 11.41
CA GLN A 165 3.42 2.57 11.33
C GLN A 165 3.59 1.33 10.44
N PHE A 166 2.76 0.30 10.64
CA PHE A 166 2.80 -0.91 9.81
C PHE A 166 2.52 -0.63 8.33
N ARG A 167 1.60 0.28 8.07
CA ARG A 167 1.29 0.74 6.71
C ARG A 167 2.49 1.50 6.12
N ASP A 168 3.02 2.49 6.83
CA ASP A 168 4.16 3.33 6.43
C ASP A 168 5.44 2.52 6.18
N ASP A 169 5.74 1.53 7.00
CA ASP A 169 6.90 0.65 6.81
C ASP A 169 6.81 -0.16 5.50
N ARG A 170 5.60 -0.63 5.14
CA ARG A 170 5.37 -1.33 3.88
C ARG A 170 5.46 -0.38 2.69
N TRP A 171 4.94 0.84 2.84
CA TRP A 171 5.08 1.89 1.84
C TRP A 171 6.53 2.22 1.55
N GLU A 172 7.35 2.41 2.59
CA GLU A 172 8.76 2.74 2.41
C GLU A 172 9.50 1.63 1.65
N LYS A 173 9.26 0.36 2.04
CA LYS A 173 9.84 -0.80 1.36
C LYS A 173 9.46 -0.84 -0.12
N LEU A 174 8.18 -0.63 -0.45
CA LEU A 174 7.71 -0.65 -1.83
C LEU A 174 8.30 0.50 -2.66
N VAL A 175 8.33 1.71 -2.11
CA VAL A 175 8.91 2.90 -2.76
C VAL A 175 10.40 2.70 -3.00
N ARG A 176 11.12 2.12 -2.03
CA ARG A 176 12.55 1.80 -2.18
C ARG A 176 12.78 0.81 -3.31
N VAL A 177 12.00 -0.27 -3.37
CA VAL A 177 12.08 -1.26 -4.45
C VAL A 177 11.77 -0.64 -5.81
N ARG A 178 10.70 0.15 -5.91
CA ARG A 178 10.34 0.86 -7.15
C ARG A 178 11.47 1.79 -7.60
N ASN A 179 12.01 2.60 -6.69
CA ASN A 179 13.06 3.57 -7.00
C ASN A 179 14.37 2.88 -7.40
N HIS A 180 14.70 1.77 -6.74
CA HIS A 180 15.83 0.93 -7.13
C HIS A 180 15.65 0.35 -8.53
N LEU A 181 14.47 -0.22 -8.82
CA LEU A 181 14.17 -0.80 -10.12
C LEU A 181 14.25 0.25 -11.23
N VAL A 182 13.63 1.43 -11.04
CA VAL A 182 13.73 2.56 -12.00
C VAL A 182 15.18 2.95 -12.24
N ARG A 183 15.98 3.09 -11.18
CA ARG A 183 17.39 3.47 -11.30
C ARG A 183 18.18 2.42 -12.09
N MET A 184 17.97 1.13 -11.81
CA MET A 184 18.63 0.06 -12.56
C MET A 184 18.17 0.01 -14.02
N THR A 185 16.88 0.18 -14.29
CA THR A 185 16.34 0.20 -15.65
C THR A 185 16.92 1.35 -16.48
N ILE A 186 17.02 2.56 -15.91
CA ILE A 186 17.64 3.72 -16.58
C ILE A 186 19.12 3.44 -16.86
N LEU A 187 19.86 2.94 -15.86
CA LEU A 187 21.28 2.65 -16.03
C LEU A 187 21.50 1.59 -17.11
N THR A 188 20.74 0.50 -17.10
CA THR A 188 20.79 -0.55 -18.12
C THR A 188 20.45 -0.01 -19.51
N GLY A 189 19.45 0.87 -19.62
CA GLY A 189 19.11 1.51 -20.90
C GLY A 189 20.23 2.37 -21.46
N ILE A 190 20.88 3.18 -20.61
CA ILE A 190 22.05 3.98 -20.98
C ILE A 190 23.22 3.09 -21.40
N THR A 191 23.49 2.02 -20.64
CA THR A 191 24.53 1.05 -20.99
C THR A 191 24.26 0.36 -22.32
N LEU A 192 23.01 -0.05 -22.59
CA LEU A 192 22.62 -0.63 -23.87
C LEU A 192 22.85 0.36 -25.02
N PHE A 193 22.50 1.63 -24.83
CA PHE A 193 22.75 2.66 -25.83
C PHE A 193 24.25 2.82 -26.13
N ALA A 194 25.09 2.90 -25.09
CA ALA A 194 26.55 2.96 -25.24
C ALA A 194 27.13 1.72 -25.94
N LEU A 195 26.58 0.53 -25.71
CA LEU A 195 27.00 -0.69 -26.42
C LEU A 195 26.66 -0.64 -27.91
N VAL A 196 25.52 -0.07 -28.27
CA VAL A 196 25.14 0.12 -29.68
C VAL A 196 26.08 1.14 -30.35
N GLU A 197 26.36 2.26 -29.69
CA GLU A 197 27.34 3.25 -30.18
C GLU A 197 28.72 2.62 -30.37
N PHE A 198 29.19 1.83 -29.40
CA PHE A 198 30.45 1.10 -29.51
C PHE A 198 30.47 0.14 -30.71
N ALA A 199 29.39 -0.58 -30.96
CA ALA A 199 29.29 -1.48 -32.11
C ALA A 199 29.37 -0.73 -33.45
N ILE A 200 28.80 0.47 -33.53
CA ILE A 200 28.89 1.35 -34.71
C ILE A 200 30.33 1.85 -34.89
N ILE A 201 30.98 2.29 -33.81
CA ILE A 201 32.38 2.75 -33.84
C ILE A 201 33.33 1.62 -34.24
N ALA A 202 33.03 0.38 -33.84
CA ALA A 202 33.80 -0.81 -34.19
C ALA A 202 33.61 -1.27 -35.66
N ASP A 203 32.96 -0.46 -36.51
CA ASP A 203 32.68 -0.74 -37.93
C ASP A 203 31.96 -2.09 -38.15
N THR A 204 31.00 -2.38 -37.28
CA THR A 204 30.24 -3.63 -37.36
C THR A 204 29.36 -3.62 -38.61
N LYS A 205 29.39 -4.72 -39.38
CA LYS A 205 28.52 -4.92 -40.56
C LYS A 205 27.05 -4.63 -40.23
N VAL A 206 26.37 -3.90 -41.11
CA VAL A 206 24.95 -3.52 -40.96
C VAL A 206 24.04 -4.74 -40.82
N GLU A 207 24.39 -5.87 -41.45
CA GLU A 207 23.67 -7.14 -41.35
C GLU A 207 23.63 -7.66 -39.90
N THR A 208 24.75 -7.57 -39.18
CA THR A 208 24.87 -7.96 -37.77
C THR A 208 24.00 -7.09 -36.88
N LEU A 209 24.02 -5.77 -37.08
CA LEU A 209 23.19 -4.82 -36.33
C LEU A 209 21.71 -5.06 -36.57
N LYS A 210 21.32 -5.33 -37.82
CA LYS A 210 19.95 -5.69 -38.19
C LYS A 210 19.51 -6.95 -37.45
N ALA A 211 20.30 -8.03 -37.53
CA ALA A 211 19.98 -9.29 -36.86
C ALA A 211 19.88 -9.13 -35.33
N ALA A 212 20.83 -8.44 -34.70
CA ALA A 212 20.81 -8.16 -33.27
C ALA A 212 19.56 -7.36 -32.86
N THR A 213 19.16 -6.37 -33.65
CA THR A 213 17.93 -5.58 -33.42
C THR A 213 16.68 -6.47 -33.50
N PHE A 214 16.60 -7.36 -34.49
CA PHE A 214 15.50 -8.32 -34.59
C PHE A 214 15.44 -9.26 -33.39
N TYR A 215 16.57 -9.82 -32.94
CA TYR A 215 16.60 -10.68 -31.75
C TYR A 215 16.20 -9.95 -30.48
N TYR A 216 16.67 -8.70 -30.32
CA TYR A 216 16.28 -7.86 -29.21
C TYR A 216 14.77 -7.62 -29.19
N LEU A 217 14.18 -7.25 -30.32
CA LEU A 217 12.74 -6.98 -30.41
C LEU A 217 11.91 -8.22 -30.14
N ILE A 218 12.29 -9.38 -30.69
CA ILE A 218 11.59 -10.64 -30.45
C ILE A 218 11.64 -11.01 -28.98
N GLY A 219 12.82 -10.94 -28.36
CA GLY A 219 12.97 -11.11 -26.92
C GLY A 219 12.07 -10.15 -26.15
N ALA A 220 12.24 -8.85 -26.37
CA ALA A 220 11.50 -7.79 -25.70
C ALA A 220 9.97 -7.97 -25.76
N ILE A 221 9.43 -8.34 -26.92
CA ILE A 221 8.01 -8.62 -27.12
C ILE A 221 7.58 -9.86 -26.32
N VAL A 222 8.35 -10.94 -26.40
CA VAL A 222 8.06 -12.18 -25.66
C VAL A 222 8.09 -11.94 -24.14
N GLY A 223 9.09 -11.22 -23.64
CA GLY A 223 9.19 -10.87 -22.23
C GLY A 223 8.07 -9.92 -21.78
N LEU A 224 7.67 -8.97 -22.62
CA LEU A 224 6.55 -8.07 -22.34
C LEU A 224 5.24 -8.87 -22.20
N PHE A 225 4.94 -9.75 -23.15
CA PHE A 225 3.74 -10.57 -23.10
C PHE A 225 3.75 -11.54 -21.93
N SER A 226 4.88 -12.18 -21.63
CA SER A 226 5.01 -13.02 -20.42
C SER A 226 4.69 -12.21 -19.17
N ARG A 227 5.21 -10.99 -19.06
CA ARG A 227 4.97 -10.12 -17.90
C ARG A 227 3.51 -9.70 -17.79
N LEU A 228 2.89 -9.33 -18.90
CA LEU A 228 1.46 -8.97 -18.94
C LEU A 228 0.57 -10.15 -18.59
N TYR A 229 0.92 -11.35 -19.04
CA TYR A 229 0.20 -12.57 -18.74
C TYR A 229 0.27 -12.93 -17.25
N ASP A 230 1.46 -12.82 -16.64
CA ASP A 230 1.63 -13.02 -15.19
C ASP A 230 0.84 -11.98 -14.38
N GLN A 231 0.81 -10.72 -14.85
CA GLN A 231 0.02 -9.66 -14.23
C GLN A 231 -1.48 -9.89 -14.36
N ALA A 232 -1.95 -10.43 -15.49
CA ALA A 232 -3.36 -10.72 -15.71
C ALA A 232 -3.87 -11.88 -14.82
N LYS A 233 -2.98 -12.78 -14.40
CA LYS A 233 -3.32 -13.89 -13.48
C LYS A 233 -3.29 -13.51 -12.01
N ALA A 234 -2.56 -12.45 -11.64
CA ALA A 234 -2.49 -12.01 -10.26
C ALA A 234 -3.81 -11.35 -9.85
N ASP A 235 -4.32 -11.69 -8.66
CA ASP A 235 -5.52 -11.07 -8.11
C ASP A 235 -5.27 -9.58 -7.86
N THR A 236 -5.99 -8.71 -8.57
CA THR A 236 -5.77 -7.25 -8.60
C THR A 236 -6.47 -6.52 -7.46
N SER A 237 -6.86 -7.24 -6.41
CA SER A 237 -7.62 -6.70 -5.27
C SER A 237 -6.83 -5.65 -4.46
N ILE A 238 -5.52 -5.53 -4.66
CA ILE A 238 -4.66 -4.49 -4.06
C ILE A 238 -3.92 -3.76 -5.20
N ASP A 239 -4.02 -2.43 -5.25
CA ASP A 239 -3.25 -1.62 -6.18
C ASP A 239 -1.75 -1.80 -5.88
N ASP A 240 -1.01 -2.39 -6.83
CA ASP A 240 0.44 -2.62 -6.74
C ASP A 240 1.26 -1.30 -6.84
N PHE A 241 0.61 -0.15 -6.63
CA PHE A 241 1.16 1.21 -6.55
C PHE A 241 2.22 1.49 -7.61
N ARG A 242 1.89 1.17 -8.85
CA ARG A 242 2.74 1.39 -10.04
C ARG A 242 4.03 0.57 -10.08
N LEU A 243 4.28 -0.34 -9.12
CA LEU A 243 5.40 -1.29 -9.22
C LEU A 243 5.21 -2.24 -10.41
N ALA A 244 3.98 -2.69 -10.63
CA ALA A 244 3.56 -3.41 -11.81
C ALA A 244 3.92 -2.65 -13.12
N ALA A 245 3.66 -1.34 -13.16
CA ALA A 245 3.99 -0.49 -14.30
C ALA A 245 5.50 -0.34 -14.53
N VAL A 246 6.30 -0.21 -13.46
CA VAL A 246 7.78 -0.16 -13.59
C VAL A 246 8.34 -1.49 -14.08
N ARG A 247 7.83 -2.62 -13.56
CA ARG A 247 8.23 -3.94 -14.06
C ARG A 247 7.85 -4.16 -15.51
N LEU A 248 6.72 -3.58 -15.96
CA LEU A 248 6.31 -3.60 -17.35
C LEU A 248 7.29 -2.84 -18.27
N LEU A 249 7.83 -1.71 -17.80
CA LEU A 249 8.87 -0.98 -18.53
C LEU A 249 10.21 -1.71 -18.54
N ALA A 250 10.55 -2.40 -17.45
CA ALA A 250 11.83 -3.07 -17.30
C ALA A 250 11.89 -4.43 -18.03
N ALA A 251 10.76 -5.14 -18.15
CA ALA A 251 10.70 -6.48 -18.74
C ALA A 251 11.21 -6.54 -20.19
N PRO A 252 10.78 -5.65 -21.12
CA PRO A 252 11.30 -5.63 -22.49
C PRO A 252 12.82 -5.44 -22.56
N LEU A 253 13.38 -4.57 -21.71
CA LEU A 253 14.79 -4.25 -21.69
C LEU A 253 15.65 -5.46 -21.34
N TYR A 254 15.33 -6.14 -20.23
CA TYR A 254 16.08 -7.32 -19.79
C TYR A 254 15.87 -8.51 -20.70
N SER A 255 14.64 -8.70 -21.18
CA SER A 255 14.29 -9.80 -22.08
C SER A 255 14.97 -9.69 -23.46
N GLY A 256 15.00 -8.49 -24.05
CA GLY A 256 15.71 -8.26 -25.31
C GLY A 256 17.22 -8.45 -25.18
N LEU A 257 17.81 -8.03 -24.05
CA LEU A 257 19.24 -8.29 -23.76
C LEU A 257 19.53 -9.78 -23.59
N ALA A 258 18.68 -10.49 -22.84
CA ALA A 258 18.81 -11.93 -22.67
C ALA A 258 18.70 -12.67 -24.01
N ALA A 259 17.81 -12.22 -24.90
CA ALA A 259 17.65 -12.78 -26.23
C ALA A 259 18.92 -12.67 -27.08
N ILE A 260 19.53 -11.48 -27.17
CA ILE A 260 20.81 -11.31 -27.88
C ILE A 260 21.90 -12.17 -27.23
N GLY A 261 22.05 -12.10 -25.92
CA GLY A 261 23.07 -12.85 -25.18
C GLY A 261 22.92 -14.36 -25.36
N GLY A 262 21.69 -14.87 -25.32
CA GLY A 262 21.36 -16.27 -25.55
C GLY A 262 21.74 -16.74 -26.95
N VAL A 263 21.44 -15.98 -27.99
CA VAL A 263 21.85 -16.31 -29.36
C VAL A 263 23.38 -16.37 -29.47
N VAL A 264 24.09 -15.42 -28.87
CA VAL A 264 25.56 -15.40 -28.87
C VAL A 264 26.13 -16.63 -28.16
N ILE A 265 25.64 -16.94 -26.96
CA ILE A 265 26.09 -18.09 -26.17
C ILE A 265 25.82 -19.39 -26.92
N VAL A 266 24.59 -19.61 -27.39
CA VAL A 266 24.24 -20.84 -28.09
C VAL A 266 25.05 -20.99 -29.37
N GLN A 267 25.19 -19.95 -30.17
CA GLN A 267 25.93 -20.07 -31.43
C GLN A 267 27.43 -20.24 -31.24
N ARG A 268 28.05 -19.52 -30.31
CA ARG A 268 29.51 -19.59 -30.08
C ARG A 268 29.92 -20.79 -29.24
N ALA A 269 29.23 -21.04 -28.14
CA ALA A 269 29.64 -22.04 -27.16
C ALA A 269 29.06 -23.42 -27.44
N ILE A 270 27.83 -23.51 -27.96
CA ILE A 270 27.15 -24.79 -28.17
C ILE A 270 27.30 -25.26 -29.62
N LEU A 271 26.92 -24.41 -30.58
CA LEU A 271 26.90 -24.75 -32.01
C LEU A 271 28.21 -24.42 -32.73
N THR A 272 29.18 -23.82 -32.02
CA THR A 272 30.54 -23.48 -32.47
C THR A 272 30.61 -22.78 -33.84
N LYS A 273 29.57 -22.02 -34.21
CA LYS A 273 29.52 -21.28 -35.47
C LYS A 273 30.39 -20.03 -35.42
N THR A 274 31.04 -19.74 -36.54
CA THR A 274 31.84 -18.51 -36.72
C THR A 274 30.96 -17.28 -36.96
N ASN A 275 29.82 -17.47 -37.63
CA ASN A 275 28.83 -16.42 -37.90
C ASN A 275 27.63 -16.57 -36.96
N VAL A 276 27.54 -15.66 -35.99
CA VAL A 276 26.56 -15.71 -34.89
C VAL A 276 25.23 -15.04 -35.28
N PHE A 277 25.31 -13.98 -36.08
CA PHE A 277 24.21 -13.05 -36.32
C PHE A 277 23.61 -13.22 -37.72
N ASP A 278 23.14 -14.43 -38.01
CA ASP A 278 22.38 -14.74 -39.23
C ASP A 278 20.90 -14.95 -38.90
N LEU A 279 20.00 -14.27 -39.63
CA LEU A 279 18.54 -14.28 -39.46
C LEU A 279 17.93 -15.62 -39.87
N SER A 280 18.23 -16.64 -39.08
CA SER A 280 17.65 -17.98 -39.22
C SER A 280 16.51 -18.19 -38.23
N LEU A 281 15.56 -19.04 -38.60
CA LEU A 281 14.46 -19.43 -37.71
C LEU A 281 14.99 -19.99 -36.37
N THR A 282 16.07 -20.76 -36.41
CA THR A 282 16.72 -21.30 -35.20
C THR A 282 17.16 -20.18 -34.25
N ASN A 283 17.80 -19.12 -34.76
CA ASN A 283 18.22 -17.99 -33.93
C ASN A 283 17.05 -17.18 -33.39
N ILE A 284 15.99 -17.04 -34.17
CA ILE A 284 14.75 -16.40 -33.73
C ILE A 284 14.13 -17.19 -32.56
N LEU A 285 14.09 -18.52 -32.66
CA LEU A 285 13.57 -19.38 -31.59
C LEU A 285 14.44 -19.30 -30.34
N ILE A 286 15.77 -19.33 -30.48
CA ILE A 286 16.70 -19.14 -29.36
C ILE A 286 16.44 -17.78 -28.69
N ALA A 287 16.37 -16.70 -29.47
CA ALA A 287 16.06 -15.36 -28.97
C ALA A 287 14.74 -15.31 -28.19
N ALA A 288 13.68 -15.95 -28.71
CA ALA A 288 12.39 -16.02 -28.04
C ALA A 288 12.45 -16.80 -26.71
N VAL A 289 13.12 -17.96 -26.69
CA VAL A 289 13.28 -18.79 -25.49
C VAL A 289 14.06 -18.04 -24.41
N PHE A 290 15.16 -17.38 -24.78
CA PHE A 290 15.95 -16.59 -23.85
C PHE A 290 15.24 -15.29 -23.43
N GLY A 291 14.38 -14.74 -24.28
CA GLY A 291 13.49 -13.63 -23.92
C GLY A 291 12.51 -14.00 -22.79
N LEU A 292 12.13 -15.27 -22.69
CA LEU A 292 11.29 -15.79 -21.59
C LEU A 292 12.08 -16.06 -20.30
N THR A 293 13.41 -16.10 -20.34
CA THR A 293 14.22 -16.46 -19.15
C THR A 293 13.97 -15.59 -17.92
N PRO A 294 13.85 -14.24 -18.01
CA PRO A 294 13.65 -13.41 -16.82
C PRO A 294 12.39 -13.77 -16.01
N SER A 295 11.31 -14.18 -16.66
CA SER A 295 10.05 -14.58 -15.98
C SER A 295 10.09 -16.03 -15.50
N LEU A 296 10.69 -16.93 -16.27
CA LEU A 296 10.84 -18.33 -15.87
C LEU A 296 11.73 -18.50 -14.64
N PHE A 297 12.82 -17.73 -14.56
CA PHE A 297 13.76 -17.79 -13.45
C PHE A 297 13.12 -17.34 -12.12
N SER A 298 12.32 -16.27 -12.13
CA SER A 298 11.62 -15.82 -10.92
C SER A 298 10.61 -16.85 -10.41
N ASN A 299 9.89 -17.49 -11.33
CA ASN A 299 8.87 -18.47 -10.99
C ASN A 299 9.51 -19.77 -10.46
N ALA A 300 10.67 -20.18 -11.01
CA ALA A 300 11.42 -21.35 -10.54
C ALA A 300 11.94 -21.16 -9.11
N ILE A 301 12.62 -20.03 -8.82
CA ILE A 301 13.14 -19.75 -7.48
C ILE A 301 12.01 -19.69 -6.45
N GLN A 302 10.88 -19.08 -6.80
CA GLN A 302 9.76 -18.96 -5.87
C GLN A 302 9.15 -20.32 -5.54
N LYS A 303 8.99 -21.20 -6.55
CA LYS A 303 8.52 -22.57 -6.36
C LYS A 303 9.46 -23.39 -5.47
N GLU A 304 10.77 -23.27 -5.67
CA GLU A 304 11.77 -23.99 -4.88
C GLU A 304 11.81 -23.49 -3.42
N ALA A 305 11.71 -22.17 -3.22
CA ALA A 305 11.62 -21.57 -1.88
C ALA A 305 10.35 -21.99 -1.11
N ASP A 306 9.22 -22.12 -1.82
CA ASP A 306 7.96 -22.56 -1.21
C ASP A 306 7.97 -24.07 -0.89
N GLN A 307 8.65 -24.89 -1.70
CA GLN A 307 8.90 -26.31 -1.39
C GLN A 307 9.74 -26.47 -0.12
N TYR A 308 10.87 -25.75 0.00
CA TYR A 308 11.69 -25.81 1.21
C TYR A 308 10.96 -25.33 2.47
N LYS A 309 10.08 -24.31 2.36
CA LYS A 309 9.24 -23.90 3.49
C LYS A 309 8.21 -24.95 3.89
N THR A 310 7.72 -25.72 2.93
CA THR A 310 6.73 -26.79 3.17
C THR A 310 7.39 -27.97 3.86
N ASP A 311 8.57 -28.39 3.40
CA ASP A 311 9.35 -29.48 4.00
C ASP A 311 9.82 -29.16 5.44
N LEU A 312 10.18 -27.90 5.70
CA LEU A 312 10.52 -27.43 7.05
C LEU A 312 9.31 -27.38 7.98
N LYS A 313 8.09 -27.16 7.46
CA LYS A 313 6.85 -27.18 8.25
C LYS A 313 6.34 -28.59 8.54
N SER A 314 6.65 -29.58 7.71
CA SER A 314 6.27 -30.98 7.94
C SER A 314 7.22 -31.73 8.87
N THR A 315 8.34 -31.11 9.23
CA THR A 315 9.40 -31.71 10.09
C THR A 315 9.40 -31.11 11.52
N SER A 316 8.50 -30.17 11.81
CA SER A 316 8.22 -29.63 13.16
C SER A 316 6.81 -29.99 13.60
#